data_AF-T1A2X8-F1
#
_entry.id   AF-T1A2X8-F1
#
_cell.length_a   1.000
_cell.length_b   1.000
_cell.length_c   1.000
_cell.angle_alpha   90.00
_cell.angle_beta   90.00
_cell.angle_gamma   90.00
#
_symmetry.space_group_name_H-M   'P 1'
#
loop_
_entity.id
_entity.type
_entity.pdbx_description
1 polymer ?
#
loop_
_entity_poly.entity_id
_entity_poly.type
_entity_poly.pdbx_seq_one_letter_code
_entity_poly.pdbx_strand_id
1 'polypeptide(L)'
;MSEELANAAWDHYNDIAPKGLLSHTGSNKSTYKDRIEKYCKWGGSIFEAIDYGTKETAKDVVITWLVDDGVPKRVHRMNLLNKEHKYLGVAKGDHKVAEQCVIAVFAA
;
A
#
# COMPACT_ATOMS: atom_id res chain seq x y z
N MET A 1 4.03 14.06 -1.51
CA MET A 1 4.35 12.64 -1.80
C MET A 1 5.86 12.48 -1.80
N SER A 2 6.35 11.32 -1.33
CA SER A 2 7.76 10.93 -1.45
C SER A 2 7.92 10.02 -2.68
N GLU A 3 8.94 10.29 -3.48
CA GLU A 3 9.29 9.50 -4.66
C GLU A 3 9.85 8.13 -4.24
N GLU A 4 10.61 8.07 -3.16
CA GLU A 4 11.20 6.86 -2.60
C GLU A 4 10.14 5.88 -2.12
N LEU A 5 9.12 6.37 -1.41
CA LEU A 5 7.99 5.54 -0.99
C LEU A 5 7.14 5.10 -2.18
N ALA A 6 7.03 5.93 -3.22
CA ALA A 6 6.32 5.56 -4.44
C ALA A 6 7.07 4.43 -5.18
N ASN A 7 8.40 4.49 -5.23
CA ASN A 7 9.24 3.42 -5.78
C ASN A 7 9.07 2.12 -5.00
N ALA A 8 9.00 2.16 -3.66
CA ALA A 8 8.71 0.99 -2.83
C ALA A 8 7.33 0.39 -3.12
N ALA A 9 6.32 1.24 -3.31
CA ALA A 9 4.96 0.81 -3.68
C ALA A 9 4.94 0.17 -5.08
N TRP A 10 5.63 0.76 -6.05
CA TRP A 10 5.78 0.21 -7.41
C TRP A 10 6.53 -1.12 -7.42
N ASP A 11 7.55 -1.27 -6.59
CA ASP A 11 8.28 -2.53 -6.41
C ASP A 11 7.32 -3.66 -6.01
N HIS A 12 6.41 -3.39 -5.08
CA HIS A 12 5.41 -4.38 -4.65
C HIS A 12 4.36 -4.63 -5.73
N TYR A 13 3.82 -3.56 -6.31
CA TYR A 13 2.79 -3.65 -7.35
C TYR A 13 3.28 -4.48 -8.54
N ASN A 14 4.48 -4.18 -9.06
CA ASN A 14 5.06 -4.87 -10.21
C ASN A 14 5.35 -6.35 -9.91
N ASP A 15 5.54 -6.69 -8.64
CA ASP A 15 5.70 -8.07 -8.20
C ASP A 15 4.36 -8.82 -8.13
N ILE A 16 3.38 -8.27 -7.41
CA ILE A 16 2.17 -9.01 -7.05
C ILE A 16 1.07 -8.91 -8.11
N ALA A 17 0.91 -7.76 -8.75
CA ALA A 17 -0.26 -7.49 -9.58
C ALA A 17 -0.31 -8.31 -10.88
N PRO A 18 0.80 -8.46 -11.64
CA PRO A 18 0.85 -9.34 -12.80
C PRO A 18 0.74 -10.83 -12.44
N LYS A 19 1.11 -11.20 -11.20
CA LYS A 19 1.06 -12.59 -10.70
C LYS A 19 -0.32 -12.94 -10.14
N GLY A 20 -1.17 -11.95 -9.88
CA GLY A 20 -2.47 -12.15 -9.26
C GLY A 20 -2.39 -12.49 -7.78
N LEU A 21 -1.32 -12.05 -7.10
CA LEU A 21 -1.10 -12.33 -5.68
C LEU A 21 -1.79 -11.27 -4.82
N LEU A 22 -2.56 -11.73 -3.82
CA LEU A 22 -3.25 -10.89 -2.86
C LEU A 22 -2.51 -10.93 -1.51
N SER A 23 -1.42 -10.19 -1.38
CA SER A 23 -0.50 -10.32 -0.24
C SER A 23 0.33 -9.06 0.02
N HIS A 24 0.60 -8.78 1.29
CA HIS A 24 1.61 -7.78 1.72
C HIS A 24 3.06 -8.27 1.52
N THR A 25 3.26 -9.59 1.51
CA THR A 25 4.55 -10.22 1.27
C THR A 25 4.71 -10.49 -0.23
N GLY A 26 5.83 -10.03 -0.79
CA GLY A 26 6.17 -10.26 -2.20
C GLY A 26 6.47 -11.73 -2.52
N SER A 27 6.48 -12.09 -3.80
CA SER A 27 6.79 -13.44 -4.26
C SER A 27 8.22 -13.89 -3.93
N ASN A 28 9.11 -12.92 -3.69
CA ASN A 28 10.47 -13.13 -3.20
C ASN A 28 10.60 -13.10 -1.67
N LYS A 29 9.47 -13.15 -0.94
CA LYS A 29 9.38 -13.04 0.53
C LYS A 29 9.72 -11.66 1.11
N SER A 30 9.89 -10.62 0.28
CA SER A 30 10.10 -9.26 0.77
C SER A 30 8.86 -8.72 1.49
N THR A 31 9.11 -8.01 2.58
CA THR A 31 8.12 -7.21 3.31
C THR A 31 8.11 -5.78 2.79
N TYR A 32 7.10 -4.99 3.15
CA TYR A 32 7.06 -3.56 2.82
C TYR A 32 8.26 -2.81 3.43
N LYS A 33 8.73 -3.21 4.62
CA LYS A 33 9.94 -2.68 5.23
C LYS A 33 11.16 -2.90 4.33
N ASP A 34 11.36 -4.13 3.85
CA ASP A 34 12.49 -4.45 2.97
C ASP A 34 12.46 -3.60 1.69
N ARG A 35 11.27 -3.36 1.14
CA ARG A 35 11.10 -2.52 -0.06
C ARG A 35 11.37 -1.04 0.21
N ILE A 36 10.89 -0.50 1.33
CA ILE A 36 11.16 0.90 1.72
C ILE A 36 12.66 1.12 1.93
N GLU A 37 13.33 0.20 2.63
CA GLU A 37 14.75 0.32 2.98
C GLU A 37 15.71 0.23 1.78
N LYS A 38 15.23 -0.21 0.60
CA LYS A 38 15.98 -0.10 -0.66
C LYS A 38 16.12 1.34 -1.14
N TYR A 39 15.13 2.19 -0.88
CA TYR A 39 15.03 3.52 -1.49
C TYR A 39 15.29 4.64 -0.49
N CYS A 40 14.92 4.47 0.78
CA CYS A 40 15.15 5.49 1.79
C CYS A 40 15.36 4.91 3.18
N LYS A 41 15.95 5.73 4.05
CA LYS A 41 15.90 5.51 5.50
C LYS A 41 14.61 6.11 6.03
N TRP A 42 14.05 5.50 7.07
CA TRP A 42 12.84 5.98 7.73
C TRP A 42 13.06 6.01 9.24
N GLY A 43 12.34 6.91 9.92
CA GLY A 43 12.27 6.98 11.37
C GLY A 43 10.85 6.76 11.84
N GLY A 44 10.66 6.42 13.12
CA GLY A 44 9.32 6.26 13.70
C GLY A 44 8.61 5.00 13.19
N SER A 45 7.54 5.17 12.41
CA SER A 45 6.70 4.07 11.91
C SER A 45 6.55 4.13 10.39
N ILE A 46 6.33 2.94 9.83
CA ILE A 46 5.99 2.72 8.41
C ILE A 46 4.76 1.83 8.31
N PHE A 47 3.99 1.99 7.23
CA PHE A 47 2.76 1.24 7.01
C PHE A 47 2.50 1.03 5.51
N GLU A 48 1.92 -0.10 5.15
CA GLU A 48 1.44 -0.39 3.80
C GLU A 48 -0.06 -0.66 3.83
N ALA A 49 -0.82 0.07 3.02
CA ALA A 49 -2.22 -0.20 2.72
C ALA A 49 -2.33 -0.75 1.31
N ILE A 50 -3.11 -1.81 1.13
CA ILE A 50 -3.39 -2.35 -0.20
C ILE A 50 -4.90 -2.42 -0.39
N ASP A 51 -5.37 -1.99 -1.55
CA ASP A 51 -6.72 -2.18 -2.00
C ASP A 51 -6.74 -3.03 -3.29
N TYR A 52 -7.69 -3.94 -3.36
CA TYR A 52 -7.98 -4.77 -4.53
C TYR A 52 -9.46 -4.67 -4.82
N GLY A 53 -9.82 -4.20 -6.01
CA GLY A 53 -11.21 -3.90 -6.33
C GLY A 53 -11.49 -3.65 -7.80
N THR A 54 -12.77 -3.67 -8.16
CA THR A 54 -13.21 -3.45 -9.55
C THR A 54 -13.16 -1.97 -9.91
N LYS A 55 -12.12 -1.55 -10.65
CA LYS A 55 -11.95 -0.21 -11.26
C LYS A 55 -12.48 0.96 -10.42
N GLU A 56 -12.12 0.98 -9.15
CA GLU A 56 -12.52 2.01 -8.21
C GLU A 56 -11.91 3.37 -8.54
N THR A 57 -12.60 4.46 -8.14
CA THR A 57 -12.01 5.79 -8.15
C THR A 57 -11.06 5.96 -6.96
N ALA A 58 -10.14 6.93 -7.02
CA ALA A 58 -9.25 7.21 -5.88
C ALA A 58 -10.02 7.55 -4.59
N LYS A 59 -11.21 8.15 -4.71
CA LYS A 59 -12.07 8.46 -3.56
C LYS A 59 -12.63 7.19 -2.94
N ASP A 60 -13.06 6.23 -3.77
CA ASP A 60 -13.61 4.97 -3.30
C ASP A 60 -12.56 4.17 -2.53
N VAL A 61 -11.33 4.06 -3.06
CA VAL A 61 -10.20 3.40 -2.39
C VAL A 61 -9.93 4.02 -1.01
N VAL A 62 -9.91 5.35 -0.92
CA VAL A 62 -9.71 6.03 0.38
C VAL A 62 -10.88 5.76 1.32
N ILE A 63 -12.12 5.73 0.83
CA ILE A 63 -13.29 5.35 1.63
C ILE A 63 -13.17 3.90 2.09
N THR A 64 -12.74 2.97 1.24
CA THR A 64 -12.52 1.55 1.59
C THR A 64 -11.51 1.42 2.71
N TRP A 65 -10.36 2.09 2.63
CA TRP A 65 -9.37 2.10 3.72
C TRP A 65 -9.85 2.83 4.99
N LEU A 66 -10.66 3.89 4.84
CA LEU A 66 -11.23 4.59 5.98
C LEU A 66 -12.34 3.77 6.64
N VAL A 67 -13.20 3.07 5.91
CA VAL A 67 -14.21 2.20 6.49
C VAL A 67 -13.52 0.97 7.06
N ASP A 68 -12.60 0.36 6.33
CA ASP A 68 -11.84 -0.85 6.66
C ASP A 68 -12.77 -2.00 7.08
N ASP A 69 -13.77 -2.29 6.24
CA ASP A 69 -14.83 -3.24 6.57
C ASP A 69 -14.32 -4.68 6.72
N GLY A 70 -14.91 -5.42 7.67
CA GLY A 70 -14.44 -6.76 8.02
C GLY A 70 -13.13 -6.83 8.80
N VAL A 71 -12.45 -5.71 9.08
CA VAL A 71 -11.22 -5.65 9.88
C VAL A 71 -11.52 -5.05 11.26
N PRO A 72 -11.65 -5.87 12.33
CA PRO A 72 -12.08 -5.37 13.65
C PRO A 72 -11.19 -4.27 14.22
N LYS A 73 -9.88 -4.34 13.93
CA LYS A 73 -8.89 -3.36 14.40
C LYS A 73 -8.83 -2.09 13.55
N ARG A 74 -9.50 -2.06 12.39
CA ARG A 74 -9.52 -0.95 11.44
C ARG A 74 -8.10 -0.42 11.13
N VAL A 75 -7.15 -1.33 10.89
CA VAL A 75 -5.72 -0.99 10.82
C VAL A 75 -5.40 -0.02 9.69
N HIS A 76 -6.12 -0.06 8.57
CA HIS A 76 -5.97 0.93 7.50
C HIS A 76 -6.37 2.31 8.02
N ARG A 77 -7.60 2.47 8.53
CA ARG A 77 -8.09 3.73 9.11
C ARG A 77 -7.12 4.31 10.14
N MET A 78 -6.69 3.49 11.09
CA MET A 78 -5.85 3.95 12.19
C MET A 78 -4.49 4.47 11.71
N ASN A 79 -3.90 3.85 10.68
CA ASN A 79 -2.61 4.29 10.13
C ASN A 79 -2.75 5.45 9.13
N LEU A 80 -3.84 5.49 8.36
CA LEU A 80 -4.18 6.62 7.48
C LEU A 80 -4.39 7.92 8.29
N LEU A 81 -5.01 7.81 9.47
CA LEU A 81 -5.27 8.94 10.36
C LEU A 81 -4.17 9.15 11.41
N ASN A 82 -3.06 8.42 11.32
CA ASN A 82 -1.94 8.61 12.23
C ASN A 82 -1.21 9.91 11.88
N LYS A 83 -1.33 10.91 12.76
CA LYS A 83 -0.68 12.23 12.62
C LYS A 83 0.85 12.18 12.48
N GLU A 84 1.48 11.09 12.90
CA GLU A 84 2.93 10.93 12.78
C GLU A 84 3.34 10.59 11.35
N HIS A 85 2.49 9.97 10.53
CA HIS A 85 2.79 9.68 9.13
C HIS A 85 2.72 10.95 8.27
N LYS A 86 3.88 11.50 7.90
CA LYS A 86 4.00 12.76 7.13
C LYS A 86 4.30 12.52 5.65
N TYR A 87 4.71 11.31 5.28
CA TYR A 87 5.08 10.97 3.92
C TYR A 87 4.22 9.82 3.38
N LEU A 88 3.96 9.89 2.08
CA LEU A 88 3.13 8.92 1.34
C LEU A 88 3.69 8.74 -0.06
N GLY A 89 3.72 7.49 -0.54
CA GLY A 89 3.89 7.12 -1.94
C GLY A 89 2.83 6.10 -2.35
N VAL A 90 2.38 6.16 -3.61
CA VAL A 90 1.27 5.33 -4.10
C VAL A 90 1.60 4.73 -5.47
N ALA A 91 1.26 3.45 -5.66
CA ALA A 91 1.23 2.78 -6.96
C ALA A 91 -0.20 2.29 -7.25
N LYS A 92 -0.61 2.38 -8.51
CA LYS A 92 -1.93 1.94 -8.98
C LYS A 92 -1.81 1.33 -10.37
N GLY A 93 -2.56 0.27 -10.61
CA GLY A 93 -2.83 -0.22 -11.95
C GLY A 93 -3.69 -1.46 -11.98
N ASP A 94 -3.69 -2.15 -13.11
CA ASP A 94 -4.49 -3.35 -13.32
C ASP A 94 -3.95 -4.54 -12.51
N HIS A 95 -4.87 -5.33 -11.94
CA HIS A 95 -4.54 -6.55 -11.22
C HIS A 95 -5.07 -7.78 -11.95
N LYS A 96 -4.24 -8.83 -12.11
CA LYS A 96 -4.59 -10.03 -12.89
C LYS A 96 -5.89 -10.70 -12.46
N VAL A 97 -6.25 -10.63 -11.17
CA VAL A 97 -7.43 -11.31 -10.60
C VAL A 97 -8.49 -10.33 -10.08
N ALA A 98 -8.11 -9.11 -9.68
CA ALA A 98 -9.00 -8.17 -8.98
C ALA A 98 -9.38 -6.96 -9.83
N GLU A 99 -9.01 -6.93 -11.11
CA GLU A 99 -9.09 -5.81 -12.05
C GLU A 99 -8.25 -4.58 -11.69
N GLN A 100 -8.22 -4.12 -10.44
CA GLN A 100 -7.37 -3.03 -9.97
C GLN A 100 -6.60 -3.44 -8.71
N CYS A 101 -5.39 -2.90 -8.56
CA CYS A 101 -4.62 -2.92 -7.32
C CYS A 101 -4.08 -1.52 -7.04
N VAL A 102 -4.26 -1.06 -5.81
CA VAL A 102 -3.68 0.18 -5.30
C VAL A 102 -2.86 -0.13 -4.06
N ILE A 103 -1.61 0.31 -4.05
CA ILE A 103 -0.68 0.13 -2.93
C ILE A 103 -0.24 1.51 -2.46
N ALA A 104 -0.48 1.82 -1.20
CA ALA A 104 -0.02 3.05 -0.56
C ALA A 104 0.96 2.71 0.56
N VAL A 105 2.09 3.42 0.58
CA VAL A 105 3.12 3.29 1.59
C VAL A 105 3.26 4.60 2.35
N PHE A 106 3.19 4.52 3.67
CA PHE A 106 3.26 5.66 4.59
C PHE A 106 4.52 5.57 5.45
N ALA A 107 5.10 6.72 5.77
CA ALA A 107 6.21 6.85 6.72
C ALA A 107 6.08 8.14 7.55
N ALA A 108 6.69 8.15 8.74
CA ALA A 108 6.73 9.31 9.63
C ALA A 108 7.67 10.43 9.20
#